data_AF-A0A1H1GNA7-F1
#
_entry.id   AF-A0A1H1GNA7-F1
#
_cell.length_a   1.000
_cell.length_b   1.000
_cell.length_c   1.000
_cell.angle_alpha   90.00
_cell.angle_beta   90.00
_cell.angle_gamma   90.00
#
_symmetry.space_group_name_H-M   'P 1'
#
loop_
_entity.id
_entity.type
_entity.pdbx_description
1 polymer ?
#
loop_
_entity_poly.entity_id
_entity_poly.type
_entity_poly.pdbx_seq_one_letter_code
_entity_poly.pdbx_strand_id
1 'polypeptide(L)'
;MSCLQKPIAPAWADAHAPCAVIDIHAELLFWEHTYASQPFHRSGTPFRHYVPTLKFAYDVYLLSHRQSLHELLPTLPARYHTGNVRGLRLDWPLAQAVIERVWERLNAPLEEDPPLFPPSPVALMDERAILAAAMRQR
;
A
#
# COMPACT_ATOMS: atom_id res chain seq x y z
N MET A 1 27.00 28.33 17.10
CA MET A 1 26.36 28.24 15.76
C MET A 1 25.09 27.42 15.94
N SER A 2 23.95 28.09 16.15
CA SER A 2 22.66 27.42 16.42
C SER A 2 22.07 26.90 15.12
N CYS A 3 22.02 25.57 14.98
CA CYS A 3 21.26 24.90 13.93
C CYS A 3 19.77 25.15 14.20
N LEU A 4 19.15 25.99 13.36
CA LEU A 4 17.71 26.22 13.37
C LEU A 4 16.98 24.89 13.14
N GLN A 5 16.41 24.37 14.22
CA GLN A 5 15.49 23.26 14.21
C GLN A 5 14.22 23.74 13.51
N LYS A 6 14.13 23.53 12.20
CA LYS A 6 12.90 23.82 11.44
C LYS A 6 11.79 22.96 12.06
N PRO A 7 10.68 23.55 12.52
CA PRO A 7 9.53 22.74 12.88
C PRO A 7 9.12 21.96 11.64
N ILE A 8 8.90 20.64 11.79
CA ILE A 8 8.27 19.84 10.74
C ILE A 8 6.89 20.46 10.56
N ALA A 9 6.72 21.31 9.54
CA ALA A 9 5.40 21.78 9.16
C ALA A 9 4.57 20.51 8.90
N PRO A 10 3.40 20.38 9.53
CA PRO A 10 2.61 19.17 9.34
C PRO A 10 2.19 19.11 7.87
N ALA A 11 2.30 17.94 7.26
CA ALA A 11 2.15 17.73 5.81
C ALA A 11 0.83 18.26 5.21
N TRP A 12 -0.20 18.51 6.03
CA TRP A 12 -1.47 19.10 5.62
C TRP A 12 -1.41 20.61 5.30
N ALA A 13 -0.31 21.30 5.62
CA ALA A 13 -0.14 22.73 5.33
C ALA A 13 0.24 23.03 3.87
N ASP A 14 0.56 22.00 3.08
CA ASP A 14 0.92 22.15 1.67
C ASP A 14 -0.28 21.84 0.77
N ALA A 15 -0.93 22.91 0.28
CA ALA A 15 -2.15 22.83 -0.53
C ALA A 15 -1.96 22.14 -1.90
N HIS A 16 -0.71 21.90 -2.31
CA HIS A 16 -0.37 21.25 -3.58
C HIS A 16 0.14 19.81 -3.41
N ALA A 17 0.22 19.29 -2.19
CA ALA A 17 0.57 17.90 -1.97
C ALA A 17 -0.58 16.98 -2.43
N PRO A 18 -0.34 15.97 -3.29
CA PRO A 18 -1.36 14.99 -3.62
C PRO A 18 -1.81 14.29 -2.35
N CYS A 19 -3.10 14.44 -2.02
CA CYS A 19 -3.72 13.78 -0.88
C CYS A 19 -3.96 12.32 -1.25
N ALA A 20 -3.03 11.44 -0.86
CA ALA A 20 -3.26 10.00 -0.92
C ALA A 20 -4.18 9.62 0.25
N VAL A 21 -5.30 8.95 -0.06
CA VAL A 21 -6.21 8.39 0.93
C VAL A 21 -6.17 6.88 0.81
N ILE A 22 -6.04 6.19 1.94
CA ILE A 22 -6.10 4.74 2.03
C ILE A 22 -7.36 4.39 2.80
N ASP A 23 -8.20 3.52 2.23
CA ASP A 23 -9.29 2.90 2.98
C ASP A 23 -8.72 1.87 3.95
N ILE A 24 -8.49 2.31 5.18
CA ILE A 24 -7.92 1.46 6.22
C ILE A 24 -8.84 0.28 6.58
N HIS A 25 -10.15 0.37 6.36
CA HIS A 25 -11.05 -0.75 6.64
C HIS A 25 -10.90 -1.84 5.59
N ALA A 26 -10.86 -1.48 4.31
CA ALA A 26 -10.60 -2.42 3.22
C ALA A 26 -9.24 -3.12 3.40
N GLU A 27 -8.20 -2.35 3.75
CA GLU A 27 -6.87 -2.91 3.97
C GLU A 27 -6.83 -3.85 5.19
N LEU A 28 -7.48 -3.50 6.30
CA LEU A 28 -7.55 -4.39 7.46
C LEU A 28 -8.32 -5.68 7.17
N LEU A 29 -9.39 -5.63 6.38
CA LEU A 29 -10.08 -6.84 5.91
C LEU A 29 -9.16 -7.69 5.05
N PHE A 30 -8.42 -7.11 4.10
CA PHE A 30 -7.44 -7.85 3.30
C PHE A 30 -6.43 -8.57 4.20
N TRP A 31 -5.87 -7.87 5.19
CA TRP A 31 -4.91 -8.48 6.11
C TRP A 31 -5.56 -9.54 7.01
N GLU A 32 -6.79 -9.37 7.45
CA GLU A 32 -7.49 -10.39 8.26
C GLU A 32 -7.63 -11.71 7.50
N HIS A 33 -7.88 -11.66 6.19
CA HIS A 33 -8.00 -12.86 5.36
C HIS A 33 -6.64 -13.48 5.00
N THR A 34 -5.56 -12.69 5.00
CA THR A 34 -4.27 -13.14 4.48
C THR A 34 -3.17 -13.26 5.53
N TYR A 35 -3.31 -12.70 6.75
CA TYR A 35 -2.22 -12.61 7.72
C TYR A 35 -1.64 -13.97 8.11
N ALA A 36 -2.44 -15.04 8.06
CA ALA A 36 -2.02 -16.39 8.38
C ALA A 36 -1.05 -16.99 7.35
N SER A 37 -1.09 -16.52 6.10
CA SER A 37 -0.15 -16.94 5.05
C SER A 37 1.08 -16.03 4.93
N GLN A 38 1.15 -14.96 5.72
CA GLN A 38 2.26 -14.01 5.68
C GLN A 38 3.51 -14.57 6.40
N PRO A 39 4.72 -14.21 5.96
CA PRO A 39 5.96 -14.67 6.59
C PRO A 39 6.14 -14.13 8.02
N PHE A 40 5.48 -13.03 8.37
CA PHE A 40 5.47 -12.49 9.73
C PHE A 40 4.47 -13.20 10.66
N HIS A 41 3.68 -14.16 10.17
CA HIS A 41 2.68 -14.85 10.97
C HIS A 41 3.35 -15.57 12.16
N ARG A 42 2.71 -15.47 13.33
CA ARG A 42 3.12 -16.19 14.55
C ARG A 42 1.96 -17.01 15.06
N SER A 43 2.15 -18.32 15.14
CA SER A 43 1.18 -19.25 15.72
C SER A 43 0.75 -18.78 17.12
N GLY A 44 -0.56 -18.76 17.37
CA GLY A 44 -1.12 -18.29 18.64
C GLY A 44 -1.29 -16.78 18.78
N THR A 45 -0.84 -15.97 17.82
CA THR A 45 -1.08 -14.52 17.82
C THR A 45 -2.33 -14.19 17.00
N PRO A 46 -3.41 -13.68 17.61
CA PRO A 46 -4.63 -13.32 16.89
C PRO A 46 -4.43 -12.04 16.04
N PHE A 47 -5.17 -11.94 14.93
CA PHE A 47 -5.08 -10.81 13.98
C PHE A 47 -5.16 -9.43 14.65
N ARG A 48 -6.05 -9.27 15.65
CA ARG A 48 -6.22 -8.01 16.41
C ARG A 48 -4.92 -7.45 17.02
N HIS A 49 -3.89 -8.28 17.26
CA HIS A 49 -2.60 -7.84 17.79
C HIS A 49 -1.69 -7.23 16.70
N TYR A 50 -1.96 -7.50 15.43
CA TYR A 50 -1.24 -6.93 14.28
C TYR A 50 -1.83 -5.59 13.84
N VAL A 51 -3.12 -5.35 14.11
CA VAL A 51 -3.85 -4.13 13.71
C VAL A 51 -3.13 -2.83 14.08
N PRO A 52 -2.58 -2.64 15.31
CA PRO A 52 -1.91 -1.39 15.65
C PRO A 52 -0.65 -1.14 14.82
N THR A 53 0.12 -2.19 14.53
CA THR A 53 1.32 -2.11 13.68
C THR A 53 0.97 -1.86 12.22
N LEU A 54 -0.10 -2.50 11.70
CA LEU A 54 -0.59 -2.25 10.35
C LEU A 54 -1.00 -0.78 10.18
N LYS A 55 -1.82 -0.25 11.10
CA LYS A 55 -2.21 1.16 11.08
C LYS A 55 -1.00 2.10 11.13
N PHE A 56 -0.05 1.82 12.02
CA PHE A 56 1.20 2.58 12.08
C PHE A 56 1.95 2.56 10.74
N ALA A 57 2.04 1.41 10.06
CA ALA A 57 2.70 1.30 8.77
C ALA A 57 2.03 2.19 7.70
N TYR A 58 0.69 2.17 7.61
CA TYR A 58 -0.05 3.03 6.70
C TYR A 58 0.11 4.52 7.03
N ASP A 59 0.04 4.88 8.31
CA ASP A 59 0.24 6.27 8.75
C ASP A 59 1.63 6.77 8.35
N VAL A 60 2.67 5.96 8.59
CA VAL A 60 4.03 6.29 8.18
C VAL A 60 4.14 6.41 6.66
N TYR A 61 3.55 5.48 5.90
CA TYR A 61 3.61 5.52 4.44
C TYR A 61 3.01 6.82 3.90
N LEU A 62 1.81 7.19 4.38
CA LEU A 62 1.11 8.41 3.99
C LEU A 62 1.92 9.67 4.36
N LEU A 63 2.55 9.69 5.54
CA LEU A 63 3.36 10.82 6.00
C LEU A 63 4.71 10.96 5.27
N SER A 64 5.18 9.90 4.61
CA SER A 64 6.54 9.84 4.07
C SER A 64 6.63 10.17 2.57
N HIS A 65 5.53 10.63 1.95
CA HIS A 65 5.41 11.17 0.58
C HIS A 65 6.64 10.97 -0.35
N ARG A 66 6.91 9.71 -0.76
CA ARG A 66 7.99 9.27 -1.69
C ARG A 66 9.33 8.84 -1.09
N GLN A 67 9.47 8.74 0.23
CA GLN A 67 10.65 8.11 0.83
C GLN A 67 10.57 6.59 0.73
N SER A 68 11.71 5.98 0.42
CA SER A 68 11.82 4.52 0.44
C SER A 68 11.78 4.01 1.88
N LEU A 69 11.31 2.77 2.08
CA LEU A 69 11.34 2.16 3.41
C LEU A 69 12.77 2.14 3.98
N HIS A 70 13.76 1.89 3.13
CA HIS A 70 15.17 1.83 3.52
C HIS A 70 15.67 3.12 4.20
N GLU A 71 15.26 4.29 3.68
CA GLU A 71 15.62 5.58 4.27
C GLU A 71 14.92 5.84 5.61
N LEU A 72 13.73 5.27 5.79
CA LEU A 72 12.93 5.44 7.00
C LEU A 72 13.36 4.51 8.13
N LEU A 73 13.77 3.27 7.80
CA LEU A 73 14.08 2.19 8.74
C LEU A 73 14.93 2.63 9.95
N PRO A 74 15.99 3.46 9.83
CA PRO A 74 16.77 3.89 10.98
C PRO A 74 15.97 4.70 12.01
N THR A 75 14.92 5.39 11.58
CA THR A 75 14.10 6.27 12.44
C THR A 75 12.80 5.62 12.90
N LEU A 76 12.34 4.57 12.22
CA LEU A 76 11.09 3.90 12.52
C LEU A 76 11.00 3.25 13.90
N PRO A 77 12.04 2.58 14.44
CA PRO A 77 11.95 1.98 15.77
C PRO A 77 11.62 3.03 16.83
N ALA A 78 12.31 4.16 16.81
CA ALA A 78 12.07 5.25 17.74
C ALA A 78 10.63 5.78 17.61
N ARG A 79 10.15 5.99 16.36
CA ARG A 79 8.75 6.44 16.10
C ARG A 79 7.72 5.41 16.53
N TYR A 80 7.98 4.12 16.33
CA TYR A 80 7.09 3.03 16.72
C TYR A 80 7.00 2.88 18.24
N HIS A 81 8.09 3.11 18.97
CA HIS A 81 8.13 3.07 20.43
C HIS A 81 7.59 4.35 21.09
N THR A 82 7.76 5.51 20.47
CA THR A 82 7.26 6.80 21.01
C THR A 82 5.86 7.17 20.52
N GLY A 83 5.43 6.62 19.39
CA GLY A 83 4.17 6.95 18.75
C GLY A 83 2.95 6.55 19.58
N ASN A 84 1.82 7.18 19.28
CA ASN A 84 0.54 6.94 19.95
C ASN A 84 -0.16 5.67 19.44
N VAL A 85 0.59 4.56 19.30
CA VAL A 85 0.02 3.26 18.95
C VAL A 85 -0.82 2.78 20.13
N ARG A 86 -2.14 2.90 20.01
CA ARG A 86 -3.10 2.40 21.00
C ARG A 86 -3.28 0.89 20.82
N GLY A 87 -2.94 0.11 21.84
CA GLY A 87 -3.08 -1.34 21.84
C GLY A 87 -1.76 -2.08 22.11
N LEU A 88 -1.80 -3.41 21.93
CA LEU A 88 -0.61 -4.26 22.07
C LEU A 88 0.38 -3.94 20.94
N ARG A 89 1.64 -3.75 21.30
CA ARG A 89 2.72 -3.55 20.32
C ARG A 89 3.44 -4.87 20.10
N LEU A 90 3.66 -5.19 18.84
CA LEU A 90 4.56 -6.27 18.45
C LEU A 90 6.01 -5.86 18.73
N ASP A 91 6.86 -6.83 19.04
CA ASP A 91 8.30 -6.63 19.14
C ASP A 91 8.87 -6.05 17.84
N TRP A 92 9.92 -5.24 17.94
CA TRP A 92 10.46 -4.51 16.79
C TRP A 92 10.78 -5.40 15.56
N PRO A 93 11.43 -6.58 15.69
CA PRO A 93 11.70 -7.42 14.52
C PRO A 93 10.42 -7.89 13.81
N LEU A 94 9.38 -8.19 14.59
CA LEU A 94 8.08 -8.59 14.05
C LEU A 94 7.35 -7.38 13.43
N ALA A 95 7.41 -6.22 14.09
CA ALA A 95 6.82 -4.99 13.58
C ALA A 95 7.46 -4.57 12.25
N GLN A 96 8.79 -4.67 12.14
CA GLN A 96 9.53 -4.38 10.91
C GLN A 96 9.06 -5.30 9.77
N ALA A 97 8.93 -6.61 10.01
CA ALA A 97 8.46 -7.55 8.99
C ALA A 97 7.02 -7.24 8.51
N VAL A 98 6.15 -6.78 9.41
CA VAL A 98 4.80 -6.29 9.04
C VAL A 98 4.89 -5.03 8.18
N ILE A 99 5.71 -4.06 8.58
CA ILE A 99 5.91 -2.81 7.84
C ILE A 99 6.45 -3.09 6.42
N GLU A 100 7.44 -3.98 6.28
CA GLU A 100 7.99 -4.38 4.99
C GLU A 100 6.91 -4.94 4.06
N ARG A 101 6.03 -5.83 4.57
CA ARG A 101 4.91 -6.36 3.77
C ARG A 101 3.89 -5.31 3.36
N VAL A 102 3.61 -4.33 4.22
CA VAL A 102 2.74 -3.21 3.86
C VAL A 102 3.34 -2.39 2.74
N TRP A 103 4.66 -2.11 2.78
CA TRP A 103 5.34 -1.40 1.69
C TRP A 103 5.35 -2.19 0.39
N GLU A 104 5.56 -3.50 0.44
CA GLU A 104 5.48 -4.35 -0.76
C GLU A 104 4.09 -4.33 -1.38
N ARG A 105 3.05 -4.40 -0.56
CA ARG A 105 1.65 -4.32 -1.04
C ARG A 105 1.35 -2.97 -1.68
N LEU A 106 1.77 -1.87 -1.06
CA LEU A 106 1.52 -0.52 -1.56
C LEU A 106 2.33 -0.17 -2.82
N ASN A 107 3.47 -0.82 -3.02
CA ASN A 107 4.30 -0.65 -4.21
C ASN A 107 4.09 -1.76 -5.25
N ALA A 108 3.20 -2.73 -4.98
CA ALA A 108 2.83 -3.73 -5.96
C ALA A 108 2.20 -3.03 -7.17
N PRO A 109 2.42 -3.54 -8.40
CA PRO A 109 1.64 -3.11 -9.54
C PRO A 109 0.17 -3.20 -9.17
N LEU A 110 -0.61 -2.16 -9.48
CA LEU A 110 -2.07 -2.26 -9.38
C LEU A 110 -2.45 -3.51 -10.18
N GLU A 111 -3.09 -4.48 -9.52
CA GLU A 111 -3.70 -5.60 -10.21
C GLU A 111 -4.63 -4.95 -11.25
N GLU A 112 -4.32 -5.14 -12.54
CA GLU A 112 -5.16 -4.56 -13.59
C GLU A 112 -6.55 -5.12 -13.38
N ASP A 113 -7.51 -4.25 -13.01
CA ASP A 113 -8.90 -4.66 -12.95
C ASP A 113 -9.21 -5.33 -14.28
N PRO A 114 -9.72 -6.58 -14.28
CA PRO A 114 -10.16 -7.20 -15.52
C PRO A 114 -11.12 -6.20 -16.17
N PRO A 115 -10.93 -5.87 -17.46
CA PRO A 115 -11.66 -4.79 -18.08
C PRO A 115 -13.16 -5.04 -17.88
N LEU A 116 -13.87 -4.05 -17.36
CA LEU A 116 -15.32 -4.11 -17.08
C LEU A 116 -16.12 -4.61 -18.29
N PHE A 117 -15.54 -4.45 -19.48
CA PHE A 117 -15.97 -5.08 -20.71
C PHE A 117 -14.81 -5.91 -21.27
N PRO A 118 -14.89 -7.26 -21.24
CA PRO A 118 -13.95 -8.06 -22.03
C PRO A 118 -14.04 -7.60 -23.49
N PRO A 119 -12.93 -7.53 -24.24
CA PRO A 119 -12.98 -7.17 -25.64
C PRO A 119 -13.97 -8.11 -26.34
N SER A 120 -14.98 -7.54 -26.99
CA SER A 120 -15.95 -8.32 -27.76
C SER A 120 -15.17 -9.22 -28.73
N PRO A 121 -15.57 -10.49 -28.93
CA PRO A 121 -14.94 -11.34 -29.95
C PRO A 121 -14.98 -10.71 -31.35
N VAL A 122 -15.87 -9.74 -31.59
CA VAL A 122 -15.93 -8.93 -32.83
C VAL A 122 -14.80 -7.91 -32.91
N ALA A 123 -14.34 -7.33 -31.79
CA ALA A 123 -13.21 -6.40 -31.76
C ALA A 123 -11.86 -7.12 -31.97
N LEU A 124 -11.83 -8.45 -31.79
CA LEU A 124 -10.69 -9.31 -32.11
C LEU A 124 -10.69 -9.78 -33.57
N MET A 125 -11.78 -9.56 -34.31
CA MET A 125 -11.82 -9.80 -35.75
C MET A 125 -11.19 -8.61 -36.48
N ASP A 126 -10.03 -8.86 -37.07
CA ASP A 126 -9.24 -7.92 -37.86
C ASP A 126 -10.15 -7.21 -38.89
N GLU A 127 -10.47 -5.94 -38.65
CA GLU A 127 -11.38 -5.12 -39.46
C GLU A 127 -10.94 -5.10 -40.94
N ARG A 128 -9.64 -5.29 -41.19
CA ARG A 128 -9.05 -5.42 -42.53
C ARG A 128 -9.53 -6.67 -43.27
N ALA A 129 -9.73 -7.78 -42.56
CA ALA A 129 -10.21 -9.03 -43.15
C ALA A 129 -11.66 -8.93 -43.61
N ILE A 130 -12.51 -8.21 -42.84
CA ILE A 130 -13.92 -7.98 -43.17
C ILE A 130 -14.03 -7.09 -44.43
N LEU A 131 -13.27 -5.99 -44.49
CA LEU A 131 -13.24 -5.11 -45.65
C LEU A 131 -12.69 -5.81 -46.91
N ALA A 132 -11.64 -6.62 -46.77
CA ALA A 132 -11.06 -7.38 -47.88
C ALA A 132 -11.97 -8.50 -48.40
N ALA A 133 -12.86 -9.04 -47.56
CA ALA A 133 -13.88 -10.01 -47.97
C ALA A 133 -15.05 -9.30 -48.70
N ALA A 134 -15.48 -8.14 -48.21
CA ALA A 134 -16.55 -7.35 -48.82
C ALA A 134 -16.16 -6.79 -50.21
N MET A 135 -14.90 -6.40 -50.41
CA MET A 135 -14.41 -5.95 -51.71
C MET A 135 -14.21 -7.08 -52.74
N ARG A 136 -14.23 -8.34 -52.32
CA ARG A 136 -14.05 -9.51 -53.20
C ARG A 136 -15.36 -10.05 -53.80
N GLN A 137 -16.50 -9.57 -53.33
CA GLN A 137 -17.85 -9.96 -53.79
C GLN A 137 -18.48 -8.95 -54.76
N ARG A 138 -17.70 -8.00 -55.30
CA ARG A 138 -18.09 -7.10 -56.40
C ARG A 138 -17.34 -7.48 -57.67
#